data_AF-A0A1I2ZIZ8-F1
#
_entry.id   AF-A0A1I2ZIZ8-F1
#
_cell.length_a   1.000
_cell.length_b   1.000
_cell.length_c   1.000
_cell.angle_alpha   90.00
_cell.angle_beta   90.00
_cell.angle_gamma   90.00
#
_symmetry.space_group_name_H-M   'P 1'
#
loop_
_entity.id
_entity.type
_entity.pdbx_description
1 polymer ?
#
loop_
_entity_poly.entity_id
_entity_poly.type
_entity_poly.pdbx_seq_one_letter_code
_entity_poly.pdbx_strand_id
1 'polypeptide(L)'
;MNELFKNITWTQYLLVVGGAAFIYYLLVLLLYFRKEVWKKLGLKEDVSDEDEPIQSDGDLNENTGGELMDDLERTVKEIGHSILVPGNKATKPELIDQLKASVANFGGLSRPGYRYALNNYIMEKARENCGINLSEEELEEAWKSLSR
;
A
#
# COMPACT_ATOMS: atom_id res chain seq x y z
N MET A 1 -33.62 3.26 -53.99
CA MET A 1 -32.53 4.25 -53.83
C MET A 1 -32.54 4.75 -52.39
N ASN A 2 -31.52 4.33 -51.63
CA ASN A 2 -30.92 4.91 -50.42
C ASN A 2 -31.52 6.20 -49.82
N GLU A 3 -32.68 6.14 -49.16
CA GLU A 3 -33.24 7.28 -48.39
C GLU A 3 -33.67 6.83 -46.97
N LEU A 4 -32.92 5.92 -46.34
CA LEU A 4 -33.10 5.54 -44.92
C LEU A 4 -31.93 5.92 -44.01
N PHE A 5 -30.80 6.40 -44.57
CA PHE A 5 -29.58 6.74 -43.82
C PHE A 5 -29.24 8.24 -43.80
N LYS A 6 -30.22 9.12 -44.06
CA LYS A 6 -29.95 10.56 -44.25
C LYS A 6 -29.97 11.40 -42.97
N ASN A 7 -30.33 10.81 -41.82
CA ASN A 7 -30.47 11.54 -40.56
C ASN A 7 -29.74 10.91 -39.37
N ILE A 8 -28.72 10.07 -39.60
CA ILE A 8 -27.75 9.80 -38.53
C ILE A 8 -26.86 11.04 -38.45
N THR A 9 -27.28 11.98 -37.61
CA THR A 9 -26.50 13.16 -37.28
C THR A 9 -25.22 12.68 -36.61
N TRP A 10 -24.07 13.25 -36.95
CA TRP A 10 -22.80 12.96 -36.26
C TRP A 10 -22.91 13.02 -34.73
N THR A 11 -23.83 13.85 -34.24
CA THR A 11 -24.25 13.95 -32.84
C THR A 11 -24.82 12.64 -32.28
N GLN A 12 -25.67 11.92 -33.02
CA GLN A 12 -26.21 10.63 -32.60
C GLN A 12 -25.10 9.58 -32.52
N TYR A 13 -24.19 9.56 -33.49
CA TYR A 13 -23.03 8.66 -33.45
C TYR A 13 -22.15 8.92 -32.23
N LEU A 14 -21.79 10.19 -31.97
CA LEU A 14 -20.98 10.55 -30.80
C LEU A 14 -21.71 10.32 -29.47
N LEU A 15 -23.03 10.48 -29.43
CA LEU A 15 -23.83 10.21 -28.23
C LEU A 15 -23.90 8.72 -27.93
N VAL A 16 -24.01 7.87 -28.96
CA VAL A 16 -23.97 6.41 -28.79
C VAL A 16 -22.57 5.95 -28.40
N VAL A 17 -21.53 6.40 -29.10
CA VAL A 17 -20.14 6.02 -28.79
C VAL A 17 -19.69 6.57 -27.44
N GLY A 18 -20.00 7.83 -27.15
CA GLY A 18 -19.72 8.47 -25.87
C GLY A 18 -20.52 7.86 -24.73
N GLY A 19 -21.80 7.52 -24.96
CA GLY A 19 -22.62 6.79 -24.00
C GLY A 19 -22.10 5.39 -23.74
N ALA A 20 -21.71 4.65 -24.78
CA ALA A 20 -21.11 3.33 -24.66
C ALA A 20 -19.77 3.36 -23.92
N ALA A 21 -18.91 4.34 -24.23
CA ALA A 21 -17.66 4.55 -23.50
C ALA A 21 -17.92 4.93 -22.04
N PHE A 22 -18.87 5.83 -21.78
CA PHE A 22 -19.24 6.23 -20.43
C PHE A 22 -19.76 5.05 -19.61
N ILE A 23 -20.63 4.21 -20.19
CA ILE A 23 -21.12 2.98 -19.56
C ILE A 23 -19.96 1.99 -19.34
N TYR A 24 -19.06 1.81 -20.31
CA TYR A 24 -17.89 0.96 -20.17
C TYR A 24 -17.02 1.39 -18.99
N TYR A 25 -16.67 2.67 -18.90
CA TYR A 25 -15.89 3.21 -17.79
C TYR A 25 -16.66 3.16 -16.47
N LEU A 26 -17.98 3.38 -16.47
CA LEU A 26 -18.82 3.20 -15.29
C LEU A 26 -18.80 1.75 -14.80
N LEU A 27 -18.87 0.76 -15.70
CA LEU A 27 -18.81 -0.66 -15.35
C LEU A 27 -17.44 -1.04 -14.81
N VAL A 28 -16.36 -0.56 -15.43
CA VAL A 28 -14.99 -0.76 -14.93
C VAL A 28 -14.80 -0.14 -13.55
N LEU A 29 -15.28 1.09 -13.36
CA LEU A 29 -15.22 1.80 -12.08
C LEU A 29 -16.08 1.09 -11.03
N LEU A 30 -17.27 0.62 -11.40
CA LEU A 30 -18.16 -0.12 -10.51
C LEU A 30 -17.54 -1.47 -10.14
N LEU A 31 -16.95 -2.22 -11.06
CA LEU A 31 -16.22 -3.47 -10.76
C LEU A 31 -15.01 -3.22 -9.84
N TYR A 32 -14.26 -2.14 -10.09
CA TYR A 32 -13.13 -1.76 -9.26
C TYR A 32 -13.57 -1.38 -7.84
N PHE A 33 -14.60 -0.54 -7.72
CA PHE A 33 -15.19 -0.19 -6.43
C PHE A 33 -15.88 -1.39 -5.78
N ARG A 34 -16.44 -2.35 -6.53
CA ARG A 34 -17.11 -3.52 -5.95
C ARG A 34 -16.18 -4.32 -5.04
N LYS A 35 -14.88 -4.39 -5.36
CA LYS A 35 -13.85 -5.03 -4.51
C LYS A 35 -13.67 -4.31 -3.17
N GLU A 36 -13.75 -2.98 -3.15
CA GLU A 36 -13.58 -2.16 -1.95
C GLU A 36 -14.89 -1.99 -1.16
N VAL A 37 -16.03 -1.99 -1.86
CA VAL A 37 -17.38 -1.92 -1.29
C VAL A 37 -17.75 -3.27 -0.67
N TRP A 38 -17.43 -4.41 -1.30
CA TRP A 38 -17.59 -5.73 -0.69
C TRP A 38 -16.74 -5.89 0.59
N LYS A 39 -15.53 -5.31 0.61
CA LYS A 39 -14.70 -5.24 1.83
C LYS A 39 -15.36 -4.43 2.95
N LYS A 40 -16.18 -3.41 2.62
CA LYS A 40 -16.92 -2.60 3.61
C LYS A 40 -18.33 -3.14 3.94
N LEU A 41 -18.91 -3.98 3.10
CA LEU A 41 -20.27 -4.49 3.28
C LEU A 41 -20.35 -5.84 3.99
N GLY A 42 -19.23 -6.45 4.36
CA GLY A 42 -19.20 -7.53 5.35
C GLY A 42 -20.10 -8.73 5.03
N LEU A 43 -20.43 -8.97 3.76
CA LEU A 43 -21.01 -10.24 3.36
C LEU A 43 -19.87 -11.21 3.08
N LYS A 44 -19.55 -11.97 4.14
CA LYS A 44 -19.11 -13.36 4.03
C LYS A 44 -20.08 -14.07 3.08
N GLU A 45 -19.75 -14.13 1.80
CA GLU A 45 -20.34 -15.11 0.90
C GLU A 45 -19.20 -16.00 0.43
N ASP A 46 -19.14 -17.12 1.14
CA ASP A 46 -18.30 -18.28 0.92
C ASP A 46 -18.73 -18.91 -0.41
N VAL A 47 -17.95 -18.68 -1.46
CA VAL A 47 -17.97 -19.53 -2.65
C VAL A 47 -16.52 -19.81 -3.03
N SER A 48 -16.09 -20.96 -2.55
CA SER A 48 -14.90 -21.71 -2.92
C SER A 48 -14.88 -22.06 -4.42
N ASP A 49 -13.65 -22.34 -4.86
CA ASP A 49 -13.21 -23.17 -5.99
C ASP A 49 -12.47 -22.39 -7.08
N GLU A 50 -11.22 -22.68 -7.46
CA GLU A 50 -10.17 -23.64 -7.05
C GLU A 50 -8.87 -23.05 -7.65
N ASP A 51 -7.79 -22.94 -6.87
CA ASP A 51 -6.45 -23.43 -7.24
C ASP A 51 -5.33 -22.91 -6.30
N GLU A 52 -4.58 -23.90 -5.80
CA GLU A 52 -3.30 -23.90 -5.09
C GLU A 52 -3.26 -23.70 -3.54
N PRO A 53 -2.66 -24.68 -2.80
CA PRO A 53 -2.58 -24.65 -1.36
C PRO A 53 -1.34 -23.89 -0.90
N ILE A 54 -1.48 -22.60 -0.60
CA ILE A 54 -0.54 -21.94 0.31
C ILE A 54 -1.02 -22.27 1.73
N GLN A 55 -0.29 -23.15 2.41
CA GLN A 55 -0.37 -23.31 3.86
C GLN A 55 -0.06 -21.96 4.50
N SER A 56 -1.11 -21.16 4.74
CA SER A 56 -1.08 -20.02 5.64
C SER A 56 -1.92 -20.41 6.84
N ASP A 57 -1.30 -21.14 7.76
CA ASP A 57 -1.71 -21.11 9.16
C ASP A 57 -1.78 -19.64 9.58
N GLY A 58 -3.00 -19.15 9.79
CA GLY A 58 -3.19 -17.73 10.06
C GLY A 58 -4.66 -17.39 10.01
N ASP A 59 -5.34 -17.72 11.10
CA ASP A 59 -6.51 -17.03 11.61
C ASP A 59 -6.20 -15.52 11.70
N LEU A 60 -6.20 -14.83 10.55
CA LEU A 60 -6.00 -13.40 10.46
C LEU A 60 -7.35 -12.75 10.66
N ASN A 61 -7.67 -12.59 11.94
CA ASN A 61 -8.56 -11.56 12.43
C ASN A 61 -8.27 -10.25 11.65
N GLU A 62 -9.19 -9.85 10.77
CA GLU A 62 -9.06 -8.68 9.89
C GLU A 62 -8.78 -7.39 10.69
N ASN A 63 -9.11 -7.39 11.97
CA ASN A 63 -8.81 -6.34 12.94
C ASN A 63 -7.30 -6.20 13.22
N THR A 64 -6.55 -7.30 13.30
CA THR A 64 -5.11 -7.30 13.58
C THR A 64 -4.30 -6.74 12.41
N GLY A 65 -4.76 -6.96 11.17
CA GLY A 65 -4.13 -6.39 9.97
C GLY A 65 -4.30 -4.87 9.88
N GLY A 66 -5.46 -4.35 10.28
CA GLY A 66 -5.74 -2.92 10.37
C GLY A 66 -4.89 -2.25 11.44
N GLU A 67 -4.90 -2.78 12.67
CA GLU A 67 -4.10 -2.25 13.78
C GLU A 67 -2.59 -2.22 13.45
N LEU A 68 -2.05 -3.28 12.82
CA LEU A 68 -0.65 -3.31 12.39
C LEU A 68 -0.31 -2.28 11.30
N MET A 69 -1.27 -1.96 10.42
CA MET A 69 -1.09 -0.95 9.39
C MET A 69 -1.11 0.46 10.00
N ASP A 70 -2.03 0.72 10.93
CA ASP A 70 -2.10 1.97 11.67
C ASP A 70 -0.84 2.17 12.54
N ASP A 71 -0.33 1.10 13.16
CA ASP A 71 0.91 1.10 13.90
C ASP A 71 2.13 1.36 13.00
N LEU A 72 2.13 0.82 11.78
CA LEU A 72 3.18 1.10 10.79
C LEU A 72 3.13 2.58 10.40
N GLU A 73 1.95 3.10 10.05
CA GLU A 73 1.79 4.50 9.67
C GLU A 73 2.24 5.44 10.80
N ARG A 74 1.86 5.12 12.05
CA ARG A 74 2.29 5.86 13.22
C ARG A 74 3.81 5.85 13.38
N THR A 75 4.42 4.67 13.28
CA THR A 75 5.88 4.50 13.40
C THR A 75 6.63 5.25 12.29
N VAL A 76 6.16 5.14 11.05
CA VAL A 76 6.71 5.81 9.87
C VAL A 76 6.59 7.33 10.00
N LYS A 77 5.45 7.83 10.51
CA LYS A 77 5.21 9.25 10.76
C LYS A 77 6.08 9.78 11.90
N GLU A 78 6.27 8.99 12.95
CA GLU A 78 7.17 9.32 14.05
C GLU A 78 8.61 9.41 13.58
N ILE A 79 9.11 8.40 12.85
CA ILE A 79 10.46 8.39 12.24
C ILE A 79 10.63 9.58 11.29
N GLY A 80 9.65 9.80 10.43
CA GLY A 80 9.63 10.91 9.49
C GLY A 80 9.78 12.24 10.23
N HIS A 81 8.89 12.54 11.18
CA HIS A 81 8.85 13.84 11.84
C HIS A 81 9.99 14.06 12.85
N SER A 82 10.43 13.02 13.56
CA SER A 82 11.40 13.15 14.66
C SER A 82 12.86 13.02 14.20
N ILE A 83 13.14 12.23 13.18
CA ILE A 83 14.51 11.86 12.79
C ILE A 83 14.83 12.37 11.39
N LEU A 84 13.95 12.13 10.42
CA LEU A 84 14.26 12.34 9.01
C LEU A 84 13.91 13.74 8.50
N VAL A 85 12.82 14.37 8.94
CA VAL A 85 12.40 15.73 8.53
C VAL A 85 13.30 16.85 9.05
N PRO A 86 13.87 16.81 10.28
CA PRO A 86 14.75 17.86 10.76
C PRO A 86 16.09 17.97 10.00
N GLY A 87 16.38 17.08 9.04
CA GLY A 87 17.67 17.05 8.35
C GLY A 87 18.81 16.87 9.34
N ASN A 88 18.68 15.89 10.23
CA ASN A 88 19.62 15.71 11.34
C ASN A 88 21.04 15.52 10.79
N LYS A 89 22.03 16.25 11.34
CA LYS A 89 23.47 16.07 11.00
C LYS A 89 24.05 14.79 11.62
N ALA A 90 23.18 13.84 11.97
CA ALA A 90 23.56 12.58 12.57
C ALA A 90 24.41 11.79 11.57
N THR A 91 25.46 11.18 12.07
CA THR A 91 26.24 10.22 11.27
C THR A 91 25.41 8.96 11.01
N LYS A 92 25.73 8.22 9.95
CA LYS A 92 25.08 6.96 9.59
C LYS A 92 24.79 6.02 10.78
N PRO A 93 25.74 5.75 11.70
CA PRO A 93 25.47 4.90 12.88
C PRO A 93 24.50 5.52 13.89
N GLU A 94 24.59 6.83 14.13
CA GLU A 94 23.68 7.53 15.05
C GLU A 94 22.24 7.53 14.53
N LEU A 95 22.08 7.63 13.21
CA LEU A 95 20.78 7.55 12.55
C LEU A 95 20.15 6.16 12.72
N ILE A 96 20.94 5.09 12.55
CA ILE A 96 20.49 3.71 12.73
C ILE A 96 20.07 3.47 14.17
N ASP A 97 20.80 3.98 15.16
CA ASP A 97 20.43 3.78 16.57
C ASP A 97 19.16 4.55 16.97
N GLN A 98 18.92 5.73 16.40
CA GLN A 98 17.65 6.46 16.59
C GLN A 98 16.47 5.73 15.92
N LEU A 99 16.69 5.17 14.73
CA LEU A 99 15.71 4.35 14.03
C LEU A 99 15.38 3.09 14.84
N LYS A 100 16.38 2.40 15.40
CA LYS A 100 16.16 1.26 16.30
C LYS A 100 15.26 1.61 17.48
N ALA A 101 15.50 2.75 18.13
CA ALA A 101 14.69 3.19 19.25
C ALA A 101 13.22 3.46 18.85
N SER A 102 13.00 4.01 17.65
CA SER A 102 11.66 4.34 17.13
C SER A 102 10.89 3.10 16.69
N VAL A 103 11.59 2.12 16.09
CA VAL A 103 10.96 0.88 15.59
C VAL A 103 10.90 -0.21 16.68
N ALA A 104 11.59 -0.07 17.81
CA ALA A 104 11.58 -1.05 18.90
C ALA A 104 10.17 -1.39 19.43
N ASN A 105 9.24 -0.43 19.38
CA ASN A 105 7.86 -0.63 19.82
C ASN A 105 6.93 -1.19 18.71
N PHE A 106 7.44 -1.35 17.49
CA PHE A 106 6.65 -1.79 16.35
C PHE A 106 6.62 -3.32 16.24
N GLY A 107 5.49 -3.93 16.61
CA GLY A 107 5.29 -5.39 16.56
C GLY A 107 5.31 -6.00 15.14
N GLY A 108 5.14 -5.18 14.10
CA GLY A 108 5.18 -5.60 12.70
C GLY A 108 6.57 -5.93 12.17
N LEU A 109 7.64 -5.67 12.93
CA LEU A 109 9.01 -6.10 12.62
C LEU A 109 9.13 -7.61 12.46
N SER A 110 8.22 -8.44 12.96
CA SER A 110 8.26 -9.90 12.75
C SER A 110 7.85 -10.32 11.33
N ARG A 111 7.17 -9.44 10.58
CA ARG A 111 6.56 -9.76 9.30
C ARG A 111 7.41 -9.23 8.12
N PRO A 112 7.81 -10.08 7.16
CA PRO A 112 8.67 -9.67 6.04
C PRO A 112 8.12 -8.51 5.22
N GLY A 113 6.80 -8.47 4.97
CA GLY A 113 6.17 -7.41 4.16
C GLY A 113 6.26 -6.01 4.79
N TYR A 114 6.17 -5.94 6.12
CA TYR A 114 6.25 -4.66 6.85
C TYR A 114 7.69 -4.16 6.95
N ARG A 115 8.67 -5.08 7.10
CA ARG A 115 10.10 -4.73 7.06
C ARG A 115 10.48 -4.10 5.72
N TYR A 116 10.04 -4.71 4.62
CA TYR A 116 10.33 -4.21 3.29
C TYR A 116 9.79 -2.79 3.06
N ALA A 117 8.53 -2.55 3.44
CA ALA A 117 7.92 -1.22 3.34
C ALA A 117 8.65 -0.17 4.20
N LEU A 118 9.00 -0.55 5.43
CA LEU A 118 9.72 0.32 6.36
C LEU A 118 11.13 0.64 5.86
N ASN A 119 11.87 -0.36 5.36
CA ASN A 119 13.20 -0.20 4.79
C ASN A 119 13.18 0.79 3.62
N ASN A 120 12.26 0.58 2.68
CA ASN A 120 12.13 1.46 1.52
C ASN A 120 11.84 2.91 1.93
N TYR A 121 10.92 3.11 2.86
CA TYR A 121 10.60 4.44 3.35
C TYR A 121 11.80 5.12 4.02
N ILE A 122 12.49 4.41 4.90
CA ILE A 122 13.68 4.93 5.59
C ILE A 122 14.79 5.26 4.59
N MET A 123 15.07 4.37 3.63
CA MET A 123 16.09 4.60 2.61
C MET A 123 15.76 5.82 1.75
N GLU A 124 14.50 5.96 1.31
CA GLU A 124 14.05 7.10 0.52
C GLU A 124 14.21 8.41 1.28
N LYS A 125 13.72 8.47 2.52
CA LYS A 125 13.72 9.69 3.33
C LYS A 125 15.08 10.05 3.92
N ALA A 126 15.92 9.06 4.26
CA ALA A 126 17.29 9.30 4.67
C ALA A 126 18.13 9.90 3.52
N ARG A 127 17.91 9.43 2.29
CA ARG A 127 18.56 10.01 1.11
C ARG A 127 18.06 11.42 0.82
N GLU A 128 16.74 11.63 0.87
CA GLU A 128 16.10 12.91 0.54
C GLU A 128 16.45 14.02 1.55
N ASN A 129 16.38 13.71 2.86
CA ASN A 129 16.46 14.74 3.89
C ASN A 129 17.80 14.79 4.63
N CYS A 130 18.48 13.65 4.77
CA CYS A 130 19.77 13.56 5.48
C CYS A 130 20.96 13.46 4.52
N GLY A 131 20.73 13.18 3.24
CA GLY A 131 21.81 12.92 2.26
C GLY A 131 22.61 11.65 2.55
N ILE A 132 22.08 10.75 3.38
CA ILE A 132 22.75 9.51 3.80
C ILE A 132 22.17 8.34 3.00
N ASN A 133 23.06 7.52 2.45
CA ASN A 133 22.67 6.29 1.76
C ASN A 133 22.74 5.11 2.74
N LEU A 134 21.58 4.62 3.16
CA LEU A 134 21.42 3.41 3.97
C LEU A 134 21.16 2.23 3.04
N SER A 135 21.79 1.08 3.30
CA SER A 135 21.50 -0.14 2.57
C SER A 135 20.45 -0.99 3.29
N GLU A 136 19.77 -1.86 2.54
CA GLU A 136 18.79 -2.79 3.10
C GLU A 136 19.43 -3.76 4.09
N GLU A 137 20.66 -4.20 3.82
CA GLU A 137 21.40 -5.10 4.69
C GLU A 137 21.70 -4.49 6.06
N GLU A 138 22.06 -3.20 6.09
CA GLU A 138 22.36 -2.46 7.33
C GLU A 138 21.12 -2.29 8.20
N LEU A 139 19.96 -2.04 7.56
CA LEU A 139 18.67 -1.95 8.25
C LEU A 139 18.23 -3.32 8.75
N GLU A 140 18.37 -4.38 7.95
CA GLU A 140 18.01 -5.73 8.40
C GLU A 140 18.89 -6.25 9.54
N GLU A 141 20.18 -5.91 9.55
CA GLU A 141 21.05 -6.21 10.68
C GLU A 141 20.59 -5.47 11.95
N ALA A 142 20.17 -4.21 11.81
CA ALA A 142 19.61 -3.44 12.90
C ALA A 142 18.31 -4.06 13.45
N TRP A 143 17.42 -4.54 12.58
CA TRP A 143 16.17 -5.20 12.97
C TRP A 143 16.39 -6.55 13.64
N LYS A 144 17.34 -7.34 13.14
CA LYS A 144 17.72 -8.63 13.75
C LYS A 144 18.22 -8.47 15.19
N SER A 145 18.88 -7.34 15.49
CA SER A 145 19.32 -7.04 16.87
C SER A 145 18.16 -6.74 17.83
N LEU A 146 16.98 -6.37 17.31
CA LEU A 146 15.78 -6.05 18.08
C LEU A 146 14.79 -7.21 18.16
N SER A 147 14.75 -8.08 17.14
CA SER A 147 13.93 -9.30 17.17
C SER A 147 14.60 -10.34 18.09
N ARG A 148 14.39 -10.18 19.40
CA ARG A 148 14.87 -11.09 20.43
C ARG A 148 13.88 -12.22 20.71
#